data_AF-A0A800DZH4-F1
#
_entry.id   AF-A0A800DZH4-F1
#
_cell.length_a   1.000
_cell.length_b   1.000
_cell.length_c   1.000
_cell.angle_alpha   90.00
_cell.angle_beta   90.00
_cell.angle_gamma   90.00
#
_symmetry.space_group_name_H-M   'P 1'
#
loop_
_entity.id
_entity.type
_entity.pdbx_description
1 polymer ?
#
loop_
_entity_poly.entity_id
_entity_poly.type
_entity_poly.pdbx_seq_one_letter_code
_entity_poly.pdbx_strand_id
1 'polypeptide(L)'
;MKLIGMNYNFNNYKGRVLYSTFILLLLTSCLSISKIIIGFKTPKVYDIADIKTLKNEIFNDNLNNDYYFQGIKDTIFLNKILSLSFKGSLNIYNNNGEKIFFKKTTCINDEIKIINSKIDSLQFNPNKETLKEDLKNLMNINSNNKFKPINLKENEYYVIYYWSSFMEKKKSIKSEFDFLKNSFNKNYKIIRVNCDFLDIWGLKKDKKVKLQFTKENNGYYNIKLKKIPWKE
;
A
#
# COMPACT_ATOMS: atom_id res chain seq x y z
N MET A 1 59.67 59.25 1.72
CA MET A 1 58.59 58.38 2.25
C MET A 1 58.15 57.46 1.11
N LYS A 2 58.65 56.21 1.07
CA LYS A 2 58.38 55.25 -0.02
C LYS A 2 57.08 54.51 0.27
N LEU A 3 56.07 54.68 -0.57
CA LEU A 3 54.83 53.89 -0.54
C LEU A 3 55.13 52.48 -1.08
N ILE A 4 55.02 51.48 -0.21
CA ILE A 4 55.06 50.06 -0.55
C ILE A 4 53.66 49.69 -1.06
N GLY A 5 53.53 49.47 -2.36
CA GLY A 5 52.31 48.92 -2.95
C GLY A 5 52.17 47.44 -2.61
N MET A 6 51.23 47.08 -1.74
CA MET A 6 50.82 45.70 -1.53
C MET A 6 49.90 45.26 -2.66
N ASN A 7 50.45 44.52 -3.62
CA ASN A 7 49.68 43.81 -4.64
C ASN A 7 48.99 42.60 -3.98
N TYR A 8 47.73 42.77 -3.58
CA TYR A 8 46.90 41.65 -3.14
C TYR A 8 46.38 40.88 -4.35
N ASN A 9 46.91 39.67 -4.52
CA ASN A 9 46.54 38.76 -5.59
C ASN A 9 45.14 38.15 -5.31
N PHE A 10 44.08 38.84 -5.75
CA PHE A 10 42.68 38.49 -5.49
C PHE A 10 42.18 37.23 -6.25
N ASN A 11 43.00 36.64 -7.13
CA ASN A 11 42.57 35.54 -7.98
C ASN A 11 42.47 34.17 -7.28
N ASN A 12 42.99 34.01 -6.06
CA ASN A 12 42.90 32.75 -5.31
C ASN A 12 41.68 32.64 -4.37
N TYR A 13 40.88 33.70 -4.22
CA TYR A 13 39.71 33.69 -3.32
C TYR A 13 38.40 33.31 -4.00
N LYS A 14 38.25 33.54 -5.31
CA LYS A 14 37.01 33.21 -6.05
C LYS A 14 36.73 31.69 -6.06
N GLY A 15 37.77 30.87 -6.22
CA GLY A 15 37.64 29.42 -6.17
C GLY A 15 37.27 28.89 -4.78
N ARG A 16 37.79 29.50 -3.72
CA ARG A 16 37.51 29.10 -2.33
C ARG A 16 36.10 29.49 -1.86
N VAL A 17 35.59 30.65 -2.31
CA VAL A 17 34.21 31.07 -2.01
C VAL A 17 33.19 30.20 -2.74
N LEU A 18 33.43 29.87 -4.01
CA LEU A 18 32.58 28.94 -4.76
C LEU A 18 32.52 27.55 -4.10
N TYR A 19 33.68 27.04 -3.68
CA TYR A 19 33.79 25.73 -3.02
C TYR A 19 33.07 25.69 -1.67
N SER A 20 33.18 26.76 -0.85
CA SER A 20 32.48 26.84 0.43
C SER A 20 30.97 27.02 0.28
N THR A 21 30.47 27.77 -0.72
CA THR A 21 29.03 27.81 -1.04
C THR A 21 28.48 26.47 -1.53
N PHE A 22 29.26 25.70 -2.30
CA PHE A 22 28.83 24.38 -2.78
C PHE A 22 28.73 23.36 -1.64
N ILE A 23 29.67 23.42 -0.68
CA ILE A 23 29.63 22.59 0.54
C ILE A 23 28.47 23.01 1.46
N LEU A 24 28.19 24.32 1.61
CA LEU A 24 27.02 24.78 2.38
C LEU A 24 25.69 24.33 1.75
N LEU A 25 25.58 24.35 0.41
CA LEU A 25 24.41 23.82 -0.31
C LEU A 25 24.24 22.30 -0.11
N LEU A 26 25.34 21.55 0.01
CA LEU A 26 25.30 20.12 0.33
C LEU A 26 24.95 19.83 1.80
N LEU A 27 25.29 20.72 2.74
CA LEU A 27 25.00 20.56 4.17
C LEU A 27 23.61 21.05 4.59
N THR A 28 22.93 21.86 3.77
CA THR A 28 21.48 22.17 3.96
C THR A 28 20.56 21.04 3.52
N SER A 29 21.13 19.87 3.21
CA SER A 29 20.39 18.67 2.89
C SER A 29 19.65 18.09 4.11
N CYS A 30 18.49 18.66 4.40
CA CYS A 30 17.35 17.93 4.97
C CYS A 30 16.85 16.79 4.02
N LEU A 31 17.75 16.19 3.24
CA LEU A 31 17.48 15.14 2.24
C LEU A 31 17.27 13.75 2.86
N SER A 32 17.30 13.65 4.19
CA SER A 32 17.02 12.38 4.88
C SER A 32 15.54 11.98 4.83
N ILE A 33 14.64 12.91 4.53
CA ILE A 33 13.19 12.62 4.37
C ILE A 33 12.87 12.14 2.94
N SER A 34 13.66 12.52 1.94
CA SER A 34 13.35 12.16 0.55
C SER A 34 13.52 10.66 0.32
N LYS A 35 14.57 10.02 0.86
CA LYS A 35 14.92 8.62 0.54
C LYS A 35 13.89 7.56 0.95
N ILE A 36 13.09 7.79 2.00
CA ILE A 36 12.07 6.83 2.47
C ILE A 36 10.73 6.99 1.70
N ILE A 37 10.53 8.12 1.00
CA ILE A 37 9.32 8.40 0.21
C ILE A 37 9.48 8.02 -1.27
N ILE A 38 10.69 7.69 -1.75
CA ILE A 38 11.04 7.49 -3.18
C ILE A 38 10.20 6.39 -3.89
N GLY A 39 9.52 5.51 -3.16
CA GLY A 39 8.66 4.47 -3.75
C GLY A 39 7.16 4.79 -3.84
N PHE A 40 6.64 5.68 -2.99
CA PHE A 40 5.18 5.87 -2.85
C PHE A 40 4.66 6.87 -3.87
N LYS A 41 3.83 6.39 -4.80
CA LYS A 41 3.11 7.28 -5.70
C LYS A 41 2.01 7.97 -4.90
N THR A 42 1.73 9.21 -5.24
CA THR A 42 0.54 9.87 -4.71
C THR A 42 -0.71 9.13 -5.25
N PRO A 43 -1.61 8.66 -4.37
CA PRO A 43 -2.79 7.94 -4.80
C PRO A 43 -3.66 8.78 -5.75
N LYS A 44 -4.05 8.20 -6.88
CA LYS A 44 -4.98 8.79 -7.86
C LYS A 44 -6.40 8.25 -7.58
N VAL A 45 -7.41 9.07 -7.82
CA VAL A 45 -8.82 8.65 -7.79
C VAL A 45 -9.19 8.09 -9.16
N TYR A 46 -9.73 6.87 -9.17
CA TYR A 46 -10.13 6.11 -10.34
C TYR A 46 -11.65 5.90 -10.37
N ASP A 47 -12.20 5.61 -11.54
CA ASP A 47 -13.50 4.96 -11.62
C ASP A 47 -13.36 3.43 -11.74
N ILE A 48 -14.48 2.71 -11.76
CA ILE A 48 -14.48 1.24 -11.84
C ILE A 48 -13.91 0.73 -13.17
N ALA A 49 -14.08 1.47 -14.28
CA ALA A 49 -13.56 1.09 -15.58
C ALA A 49 -12.02 1.16 -15.61
N ASP A 50 -11.46 2.19 -14.98
CA ASP A 50 -10.01 2.34 -14.80
C ASP A 50 -9.45 1.18 -13.97
N ILE A 51 -10.12 0.81 -12.86
CA ILE A 51 -9.70 -0.34 -12.02
C ILE A 51 -9.76 -1.64 -12.78
N LYS A 52 -10.81 -1.87 -13.58
CA LYS A 52 -10.94 -3.07 -14.42
C LYS A 52 -9.79 -3.15 -15.44
N THR A 53 -9.43 -2.03 -16.05
CA THR A 53 -8.28 -1.94 -16.96
C THR A 53 -6.97 -2.27 -16.24
N LEU A 54 -6.71 -1.63 -15.10
CA LEU A 54 -5.52 -1.89 -14.28
C LEU A 54 -5.43 -3.36 -13.84
N LYS A 55 -6.56 -3.95 -13.41
CA LYS A 55 -6.66 -5.37 -13.03
C LYS A 55 -6.25 -6.29 -14.19
N ASN A 56 -6.74 -6.01 -15.40
CA ASN A 56 -6.40 -6.78 -16.59
C ASN A 56 -4.93 -6.63 -16.98
N GLU A 57 -4.36 -5.42 -16.87
CA GLU A 57 -2.94 -5.18 -17.13
C GLU A 57 -2.00 -5.85 -16.12
N ILE A 58 -2.42 -5.97 -14.86
CA ILE A 58 -1.60 -6.57 -13.78
C ILE A 58 -1.68 -8.09 -13.82
N PHE A 59 -2.88 -8.66 -13.79
CA PHE A 59 -3.06 -10.09 -13.58
C PHE A 59 -3.29 -10.87 -14.87
N ASN A 60 -3.86 -10.24 -15.90
CA ASN A 60 -4.19 -10.84 -17.19
C ASN A 60 -4.86 -12.23 -17.07
N ASP A 61 -5.85 -12.34 -16.18
CA ASP A 61 -6.59 -13.56 -15.93
C ASP A 61 -8.10 -13.36 -15.96
N ASN A 62 -8.83 -14.47 -16.09
CA ASN A 62 -10.29 -14.51 -16.11
C ASN A 62 -10.88 -14.88 -14.74
N LEU A 63 -10.15 -14.63 -13.65
CA LEU A 63 -10.70 -14.87 -12.32
C LEU A 63 -11.84 -13.89 -12.03
N ASN A 64 -12.94 -14.40 -11.49
CA ASN A 64 -14.10 -13.60 -11.08
C ASN A 64 -14.07 -13.19 -9.60
N ASN A 65 -12.90 -13.27 -8.96
CA ASN A 65 -12.72 -13.00 -7.54
C ASN A 65 -12.05 -11.63 -7.27
N ASP A 66 -12.33 -10.65 -8.13
CA ASP A 66 -11.82 -9.29 -8.06
C ASP A 66 -12.87 -8.34 -7.48
N TYR A 67 -12.50 -7.66 -6.41
CA TYR A 67 -13.42 -6.82 -5.65
C TYR A 67 -12.83 -5.46 -5.32
N TYR A 68 -13.71 -4.56 -4.91
CA TYR A 68 -13.38 -3.29 -4.30
C TYR A 68 -14.37 -3.01 -3.16
N PHE A 69 -14.06 -2.09 -2.27
CA PHE A 69 -14.98 -1.73 -1.19
C PHE A 69 -16.11 -0.81 -1.69
N GLN A 70 -17.36 -1.17 -1.40
CA GLN A 70 -18.47 -0.22 -1.39
C GLN A 70 -18.16 0.83 -0.33
N GLY A 71 -17.88 2.05 -0.78
CA GLY A 71 -17.47 3.12 0.12
C GLY A 71 -18.62 4.00 0.56
N ILE A 72 -18.33 4.75 1.62
CA ILE A 72 -19.15 5.83 2.17
C ILE A 72 -18.27 7.09 2.12
N LYS A 73 -18.88 8.26 1.90
CA LYS A 73 -18.19 9.57 1.89
C LYS A 73 -17.71 9.94 3.30
N ASP A 74 -16.62 9.33 3.76
CA ASP A 74 -16.08 9.51 5.11
C ASP A 74 -14.55 9.34 5.15
N THR A 75 -13.88 10.24 5.86
CA THR A 75 -12.43 10.22 6.07
C THR A 75 -11.98 8.99 6.87
N ILE A 76 -12.79 8.49 7.82
CA ILE A 76 -12.45 7.28 8.59
C ILE A 76 -12.39 6.07 7.66
N PHE A 77 -13.38 5.93 6.78
CA PHE A 77 -13.37 4.91 5.73
C PHE A 77 -12.13 5.02 4.84
N LEU A 78 -11.80 6.22 4.35
CA LEU A 78 -10.60 6.42 3.51
C LEU A 78 -9.29 6.08 4.24
N ASN A 79 -9.17 6.40 5.53
CA ASN A 79 -8.03 6.00 6.34
C ASN A 79 -7.97 4.48 6.55
N LYS A 80 -9.11 3.81 6.68
CA LYS A 80 -9.17 2.33 6.73
C LYS A 80 -8.63 1.74 5.43
N ILE A 81 -9.12 2.20 4.27
CA ILE A 81 -8.64 1.73 2.96
C ILE A 81 -7.15 1.96 2.81
N LEU A 82 -6.68 3.17 3.16
CA LEU A 82 -5.27 3.50 3.12
C LEU A 82 -4.46 2.52 4.00
N SER A 83 -4.90 2.26 5.23
CA SER A 83 -4.22 1.30 6.11
C SER A 83 -4.18 -0.11 5.54
N LEU A 84 -5.24 -0.57 4.87
CA LEU A 84 -5.27 -1.89 4.23
C LEU A 84 -4.27 -1.97 3.07
N SER A 85 -4.05 -0.88 2.34
CA SER A 85 -3.01 -0.81 1.31
C SER A 85 -1.58 -0.92 1.87
N PHE A 86 -1.36 -0.57 3.15
CA PHE A 86 -0.02 -0.55 3.78
C PHE A 86 0.29 -1.79 4.65
N LYS A 87 -0.69 -2.37 5.34
CA LYS A 87 -0.47 -3.30 6.47
C LYS A 87 -0.11 -4.76 6.10
N GLY A 88 0.54 -4.98 4.97
CA GLY A 88 0.73 -6.33 4.45
C GLY A 88 -0.51 -6.73 3.68
N SER A 89 -0.29 -7.03 2.41
CA SER A 89 -1.30 -7.23 1.36
C SER A 89 -2.18 -8.46 1.55
N LEU A 90 -2.24 -9.06 2.75
CA LEU A 90 -3.09 -10.21 2.98
C LEU A 90 -3.73 -10.31 4.37
N ASN A 91 -4.99 -10.74 4.38
CA ASN A 91 -5.63 -11.35 5.55
C ASN A 91 -5.90 -12.82 5.23
N ILE A 92 -5.58 -13.73 6.15
CA ILE A 92 -5.81 -15.17 5.99
C ILE A 92 -6.83 -15.61 7.04
N TYR A 93 -7.78 -16.43 6.61
CA TYR A 93 -8.87 -16.98 7.40
C TYR A 93 -8.90 -18.50 7.26
N ASN A 94 -9.31 -19.20 8.31
CA ASN A 94 -9.59 -20.63 8.24
C ASN A 94 -10.98 -20.91 7.62
N ASN A 95 -11.34 -22.18 7.51
CA ASN A 95 -12.63 -22.67 7.02
C ASN A 95 -13.84 -22.30 7.92
N ASN A 96 -13.61 -21.82 9.14
CA ASN A 96 -14.66 -21.25 10.00
C ASN A 96 -14.83 -19.74 9.79
N GLY A 97 -13.99 -19.11 8.96
CA GLY A 97 -13.97 -17.67 8.73
C GLY A 97 -13.29 -16.88 9.85
N GLU A 98 -12.51 -17.55 10.71
CA GLU A 98 -11.73 -16.93 11.78
C GLU A 98 -10.39 -16.45 11.25
N LYS A 99 -10.02 -15.20 11.56
CA LYS A 99 -8.75 -14.62 11.11
C LYS A 99 -7.57 -15.28 11.81
N ILE A 100 -6.58 -15.66 11.02
CA ILE A 100 -5.32 -16.26 11.47
C ILE A 100 -4.30 -15.16 11.71
N PHE A 101 -3.62 -15.21 12.84
CA PHE A 101 -2.53 -14.30 13.20
C PHE A 101 -1.23 -15.06 13.35
N PHE A 102 -0.17 -14.50 12.78
CA PHE A 102 1.17 -15.06 12.84
C PHE A 102 2.01 -14.23 13.81
N LYS A 103 2.54 -14.87 14.85
CA LYS A 103 3.49 -14.22 15.76
C LYS A 103 4.84 -14.11 15.06
N LYS A 104 5.44 -12.91 15.11
CA LYS A 104 6.82 -12.63 14.68
C LYS A 104 7.06 -12.75 13.16
N THR A 105 6.02 -12.75 12.33
CA THR A 105 6.18 -12.57 10.89
C THR A 105 6.08 -11.08 10.55
N THR A 106 6.90 -10.64 9.61
CA THR A 106 6.82 -9.31 9.02
C THR A 106 6.62 -9.37 7.50
N CYS A 107 6.60 -10.59 6.93
CA CYS A 107 6.59 -10.85 5.51
C CYS A 107 5.62 -11.98 5.15
N ILE A 108 4.93 -11.79 4.02
CA ILE A 108 4.01 -12.73 3.38
C ILE A 108 4.62 -14.13 3.24
N ASN A 109 5.88 -14.20 2.84
CA ASN A 109 6.55 -15.46 2.55
C ASN A 109 6.66 -16.35 3.80
N ASP A 110 6.81 -15.73 4.97
CA ASP A 110 6.92 -16.47 6.24
C ASP A 110 5.55 -16.99 6.67
N GLU A 111 4.49 -16.20 6.48
CA GLU A 111 3.10 -16.59 6.77
C GLU A 111 2.67 -17.79 5.94
N ILE A 112 2.96 -17.78 4.63
CA ILE A 112 2.66 -18.91 3.74
C ILE A 112 3.45 -20.17 4.15
N LYS A 113 4.73 -20.03 4.49
CA LYS A 113 5.55 -21.17 4.98
C LYS A 113 4.97 -21.75 6.26
N ILE A 114 4.50 -20.91 7.19
CA ILE A 114 3.87 -21.37 8.44
C ILE A 114 2.58 -22.14 8.12
N ILE A 115 1.74 -21.64 7.22
CA ILE A 115 0.50 -22.35 6.83
C ILE A 115 0.81 -23.70 6.20
N ASN A 116 1.76 -23.74 5.26
CA ASN A 116 2.13 -24.96 4.57
C ASN A 116 2.70 -26.03 5.52
N SER A 117 3.38 -25.60 6.59
CA SER A 117 4.03 -26.48 7.56
C SER A 117 3.12 -26.99 8.68
N LYS A 118 1.83 -26.58 8.73
CA LYS A 118 0.84 -27.03 9.74
C LYS A 118 1.31 -26.90 11.20
N ILE A 119 2.13 -25.89 11.52
CA ILE A 119 2.66 -25.74 12.87
C ILE A 119 1.54 -25.28 13.83
N ASP A 120 1.51 -25.81 15.05
CA ASP A 120 0.66 -25.42 16.20
C ASP A 120 0.77 -23.93 16.62
N SER A 121 1.47 -23.11 15.84
CA SER A 121 1.72 -21.69 16.09
C SER A 121 0.63 -20.77 15.55
N LEU A 122 -0.39 -21.31 14.86
CA LEU A 122 -1.54 -20.54 14.38
C LEU A 122 -2.36 -20.08 15.58
N GLN A 123 -2.40 -18.76 15.79
CA GLN A 123 -3.27 -18.17 16.80
C GLN A 123 -4.52 -17.62 16.13
N PHE A 124 -5.66 -17.97 16.71
CA PHE A 124 -6.96 -17.44 16.31
C PHE A 124 -7.36 -16.35 17.30
N ASN A 125 -7.84 -15.22 16.78
CA ASN A 125 -8.49 -14.22 17.61
C ASN A 125 -10.00 -14.33 17.40
N PRO A 126 -10.75 -14.99 18.29
CA PRO A 126 -12.19 -15.23 18.09
C PRO A 126 -13.03 -13.94 18.07
N ASN A 127 -12.49 -12.79 18.51
CA ASN A 127 -13.31 -11.67 18.96
C ASN A 127 -13.13 -10.33 18.20
N LYS A 128 -12.45 -10.25 17.06
CA LYS A 128 -12.22 -8.93 16.42
C LYS A 128 -12.49 -8.80 14.94
N GLU A 129 -12.20 -9.81 14.10
CA GLU A 129 -12.37 -9.68 12.65
C GLU A 129 -12.69 -11.05 12.03
N THR A 130 -13.87 -11.15 11.44
CA THR A 130 -14.31 -12.36 10.72
C THR A 130 -14.24 -12.16 9.21
N LEU A 131 -14.06 -13.25 8.47
CA LEU A 131 -14.10 -13.23 7.00
C LEU A 131 -15.41 -12.59 6.50
N LYS A 132 -16.54 -12.94 7.11
CA LYS A 132 -17.85 -12.39 6.74
C LYS A 132 -17.90 -10.86 6.88
N GLU A 133 -17.28 -10.30 7.92
CA GLU A 133 -17.24 -8.85 8.14
C GLU A 133 -16.35 -8.12 7.15
N ASP A 134 -15.23 -8.73 6.74
CA ASP A 134 -14.35 -8.15 5.72
C ASP A 134 -15.00 -8.19 4.34
N LEU A 135 -15.79 -9.22 4.04
CA LEU A 135 -16.43 -9.41 2.75
C LEU A 135 -17.76 -8.63 2.59
N LYS A 136 -18.42 -8.23 3.68
CA LYS A 136 -19.79 -7.68 3.66
C LYS A 136 -19.97 -6.45 2.75
N ASN A 137 -18.92 -5.64 2.62
CA ASN A 137 -18.93 -4.40 1.86
C ASN A 137 -18.18 -4.53 0.53
N LEU A 138 -17.85 -5.73 0.08
CA LEU A 138 -17.14 -5.91 -1.19
C LEU A 138 -18.12 -5.93 -2.36
N MET A 139 -17.71 -5.28 -3.44
CA MET A 139 -18.40 -5.20 -4.72
C MET A 139 -17.48 -5.79 -5.79
N ASN A 140 -18.03 -6.64 -6.64
CA ASN A 140 -17.27 -7.30 -7.70
C ASN A 140 -16.92 -6.29 -8.81
N ILE A 141 -15.64 -6.23 -9.21
CA ILE A 141 -15.16 -5.28 -10.23
C ILE A 141 -15.83 -5.51 -11.59
N ASN A 142 -16.12 -6.77 -11.95
CA ASN A 142 -16.64 -7.10 -13.28
C ASN A 142 -18.16 -6.93 -13.39
N SER A 143 -18.90 -7.28 -12.35
CA SER A 143 -20.37 -7.34 -12.37
C SER A 143 -21.04 -6.24 -11.54
N ASN A 144 -20.27 -5.49 -10.75
CA ASN A 144 -20.77 -4.51 -9.80
C ASN A 144 -21.81 -5.05 -8.82
N ASN A 145 -21.82 -6.37 -8.61
CA ASN A 145 -22.69 -7.03 -7.65
C ASN A 145 -21.99 -7.13 -6.29
N LYS A 146 -22.79 -7.09 -5.22
CA LYS A 146 -22.29 -7.39 -3.87
C LYS A 146 -21.68 -8.79 -3.83
N PHE A 147 -20.69 -8.93 -2.96
CA PHE A 147 -20.10 -10.20 -2.63
C PHE A 147 -21.19 -11.22 -2.23
N LYS A 148 -21.26 -12.34 -2.94
CA LYS A 148 -22.20 -13.42 -2.61
C LYS A 148 -21.64 -14.21 -1.42
N PRO A 149 -22.46 -14.60 -0.43
CA PRO A 149 -22.02 -15.46 0.66
C PRO A 149 -21.28 -16.69 0.11
N ILE A 150 -20.09 -16.98 0.63
CA ILE A 150 -19.38 -18.21 0.32
C ILE A 150 -19.83 -19.29 1.30
N ASN A 151 -20.01 -20.52 0.81
CA ASN A 151 -20.01 -21.69 1.67
C ASN A 151 -18.58 -21.90 2.20
N LEU A 152 -18.35 -21.53 3.47
CA LEU A 152 -17.03 -21.52 4.09
C LEU A 152 -16.36 -22.91 4.19
N LYS A 153 -17.13 -23.99 3.99
CA LYS A 153 -16.62 -25.36 4.09
C LYS A 153 -15.93 -25.87 2.81
N GLU A 154 -15.95 -25.11 1.73
CA GLU A 154 -15.36 -25.53 0.44
C GLU A 154 -13.83 -25.48 0.41
N ASN A 155 -13.21 -24.63 1.23
CA ASN A 155 -11.77 -24.40 1.23
C ASN A 155 -11.22 -24.50 2.65
N GLU A 156 -9.97 -24.96 2.81
CA GLU A 156 -9.30 -24.97 4.11
C GLU A 156 -8.96 -23.55 4.56
N TYR A 157 -8.59 -22.69 3.60
CA TYR A 157 -8.22 -21.30 3.84
C TYR A 157 -8.86 -20.32 2.86
N TYR A 158 -9.13 -19.13 3.35
CA TYR A 158 -9.52 -17.98 2.53
C TYR A 158 -8.48 -16.88 2.70
N VAL A 159 -7.98 -16.36 1.59
CA VAL A 159 -6.95 -15.31 1.58
C VAL A 159 -7.53 -14.08 0.91
N ILE A 160 -7.64 -12.98 1.64
CA ILE A 160 -7.97 -11.67 1.06
C ILE A 160 -6.66 -11.01 0.68
N TYR A 161 -6.40 -10.85 -0.61
CA TYR A 161 -5.22 -10.17 -1.15
C TYR A 161 -5.54 -8.70 -1.47
N TYR A 162 -5.06 -7.78 -0.65
CA TYR A 162 -5.21 -6.33 -0.86
C TYR A 162 -4.12 -5.81 -1.78
N TRP A 163 -4.51 -5.06 -2.81
CA TRP A 163 -3.56 -4.47 -3.75
C TRP A 163 -3.94 -3.04 -4.10
N SER A 164 -2.94 -2.22 -4.44
CA SER A 164 -3.16 -0.87 -4.95
C SER A 164 -2.02 -0.41 -5.86
N SER A 165 -2.36 0.34 -6.90
CA SER A 165 -1.42 0.79 -7.92
C SER A 165 -0.44 1.88 -7.45
N PHE A 166 -0.78 2.55 -6.34
CA PHE A 166 0.02 3.63 -5.76
C PHE A 166 1.08 3.15 -4.78
N MET A 167 0.89 1.96 -4.19
CA MET A 167 1.83 1.35 -3.27
C MET A 167 3.00 0.69 -4.00
N GLU A 168 2.71 0.04 -5.12
CA GLU A 168 3.69 -0.79 -5.81
C GLU A 168 3.69 -0.61 -7.32
N LYS A 169 4.73 -1.13 -7.98
CA LYS A 169 4.75 -1.26 -9.44
C LYS A 169 3.87 -2.44 -9.83
N LYS A 170 3.17 -2.34 -10.97
CA LYS A 170 2.31 -3.42 -11.52
C LYS A 170 3.00 -4.79 -11.55
N LYS A 171 4.27 -4.82 -11.96
CA LYS A 171 5.10 -6.03 -12.00
C LYS A 171 5.33 -6.64 -10.60
N SER A 172 5.50 -5.81 -9.57
CA SER A 172 5.66 -6.27 -8.18
C SER A 172 4.37 -6.90 -7.66
N ILE A 173 3.23 -6.21 -7.84
CA ILE A 173 1.91 -6.74 -7.47
C ILE A 173 1.67 -8.11 -8.12
N LYS A 174 1.94 -8.21 -9.43
CA LYS A 174 1.81 -9.47 -10.17
C LYS A 174 2.73 -10.55 -9.59
N SER A 175 4.01 -10.22 -9.38
CA SER A 175 5.00 -11.17 -8.87
C SER A 175 4.65 -11.69 -7.47
N GLU A 176 4.14 -10.83 -6.61
CA GLU A 176 3.70 -11.19 -5.26
C GLU A 176 2.46 -12.08 -5.30
N PHE A 177 1.47 -11.74 -6.12
CA PHE A 177 0.29 -12.56 -6.33
C PHE A 177 0.63 -13.92 -6.94
N ASP A 178 1.52 -13.98 -7.94
CA ASP A 178 1.98 -15.23 -8.55
C ASP A 178 2.70 -16.09 -7.50
N PHE A 179 3.53 -15.49 -6.66
CA PHE A 179 4.18 -16.19 -5.55
C PHE A 179 3.14 -16.76 -4.58
N LEU A 180 2.16 -15.94 -4.15
CA LEU A 180 1.07 -16.36 -3.28
C LEU A 180 0.33 -17.57 -3.87
N LYS A 181 -0.07 -17.48 -5.14
CA LYS A 181 -0.80 -18.53 -5.85
C LYS A 181 0.00 -19.84 -5.99
N ASN A 182 1.29 -19.75 -6.25
CA ASN A 182 2.13 -20.91 -6.49
C ASN A 182 2.69 -21.53 -5.21
N SER A 183 2.69 -20.79 -4.09
CA SER A 183 3.34 -21.23 -2.86
C SER A 183 2.39 -21.94 -1.90
N PHE A 184 1.09 -21.72 -1.96
CA PHE A 184 0.15 -22.47 -1.12
C PHE A 184 -0.03 -23.91 -1.61
N ASN A 185 0.30 -24.89 -0.76
CA ASN A 185 0.13 -26.32 -1.04
C ASN A 185 -1.17 -26.92 -0.46
N LYS A 186 -2.11 -26.05 -0.09
CA LYS A 186 -3.39 -26.38 0.56
C LYS A 186 -4.57 -26.07 -0.35
N ASN A 187 -5.76 -26.50 0.04
CA ASN A 187 -6.97 -26.05 -0.64
C ASN A 187 -7.34 -24.65 -0.13
N TYR A 188 -7.20 -23.63 -0.97
CA TYR A 188 -7.46 -22.24 -0.59
C TYR A 188 -8.21 -21.46 -1.66
N LYS A 189 -8.87 -20.38 -1.24
CA LYS A 189 -9.49 -19.40 -2.13
C LYS A 189 -8.89 -18.02 -1.93
N ILE A 190 -8.33 -17.42 -2.99
CA ILE A 190 -7.90 -16.02 -2.98
C ILE A 190 -9.03 -15.10 -3.45
N ILE A 191 -9.25 -14.03 -2.70
CA ILE A 191 -10.16 -12.92 -2.95
C ILE A 191 -9.29 -11.68 -3.12
N ARG A 192 -9.24 -11.10 -4.32
CA ARG A 192 -8.44 -9.90 -4.57
C ARG A 192 -9.27 -8.66 -4.31
N VAL A 193 -8.73 -7.72 -3.54
CA VAL A 193 -9.42 -6.48 -3.17
C VAL A 193 -8.55 -5.30 -3.56
N ASN A 194 -9.03 -4.51 -4.51
CA ASN A 194 -8.41 -3.25 -4.86
C ASN A 194 -8.67 -2.19 -3.77
N CYS A 195 -7.60 -1.49 -3.39
CA CYS A 195 -7.61 -0.42 -2.40
C CYS A 195 -7.16 0.93 -3.00
N ASP A 196 -7.17 1.09 -4.33
CA ASP A 196 -7.02 2.40 -4.95
C ASP A 196 -8.25 3.27 -4.65
N PHE A 197 -8.08 4.60 -4.61
CA PHE A 197 -9.19 5.49 -4.30
C PHE A 197 -10.21 5.55 -5.43
N LEU A 198 -11.50 5.43 -5.11
CA LEU A 198 -12.56 5.40 -6.11
C LEU A 198 -13.44 6.64 -6.07
N ASP A 199 -13.88 7.09 -7.24
CA ASP A 199 -14.72 8.27 -7.41
C ASP A 199 -16.15 8.05 -6.86
N ILE A 200 -16.63 6.80 -6.87
CA ILE A 200 -17.88 6.35 -6.24
C ILE A 200 -17.90 6.56 -4.72
N TRP A 201 -16.74 6.80 -4.08
CA TRP A 201 -16.66 7.15 -2.65
C TRP A 201 -16.88 8.64 -2.40
N GLY A 202 -17.38 9.38 -3.40
CA GLY A 202 -17.58 10.82 -3.34
C GLY A 202 -16.31 11.62 -3.62
N LEU A 203 -15.31 11.03 -4.30
CA LEU A 203 -14.05 11.68 -4.65
C LEU A 203 -14.05 12.16 -6.11
N LYS A 204 -13.45 13.31 -6.42
CA LYS A 204 -13.33 13.82 -7.79
C LYS A 204 -12.38 12.91 -8.59
N LYS A 205 -12.89 12.27 -9.65
CA LYS A 205 -12.12 11.42 -10.57
C LYS A 205 -10.85 12.14 -11.06
N ASP A 206 -9.79 11.37 -11.27
CA ASP A 206 -8.48 11.81 -11.75
C ASP A 206 -7.69 12.74 -10.82
N LYS A 207 -8.27 13.19 -9.71
CA LYS A 207 -7.56 13.96 -8.70
C LYS A 207 -6.67 13.05 -7.87
N LYS A 208 -5.62 13.66 -7.31
CA LYS A 208 -4.67 12.98 -6.42
C LYS A 208 -5.00 13.26 -4.96
N VAL A 209 -4.97 12.24 -4.13
CA VAL A 209 -5.16 12.34 -2.68
C VAL A 209 -3.81 12.64 -2.04
N LYS A 210 -3.65 13.82 -1.43
CA LYS A 210 -2.37 14.19 -0.81
C LYS A 210 -2.18 13.44 0.51
N LEU A 211 -1.10 12.67 0.60
CA LEU A 211 -0.64 12.04 1.83
C LEU A 211 0.35 12.95 2.55
N GLN A 212 0.29 12.96 3.89
CA GLN A 212 1.29 13.58 4.74
C GLN A 212 1.95 12.51 5.59
N PHE A 213 3.27 12.45 5.49
CA PHE A 213 4.12 11.58 6.30
C PHE A 213 4.67 12.40 7.46
N THR A 214 4.60 11.87 8.67
CA THR A 214 5.15 12.49 9.89
C THR A 214 6.00 11.44 10.58
N LYS A 215 7.30 11.74 10.72
CA LYS A 215 8.22 10.84 11.43
C LYS A 215 7.92 10.90 12.92
N GLU A 216 7.79 9.73 13.54
CA GLU A 216 7.62 9.56 14.98
C GLU A 216 8.98 9.30 15.66
N ASN A 217 9.03 9.53 16.98
CA ASN A 217 10.28 9.45 17.78
C ASN A 217 10.93 8.07 17.77
N ASN A 218 10.14 7.01 17.53
CA ASN A 218 10.57 5.62 17.43
C ASN A 218 11.12 5.26 16.03
N GLY A 219 11.24 6.22 15.11
CA GLY A 219 11.72 5.98 13.75
C GLY A 219 10.65 5.53 12.75
N TYR A 220 9.40 5.33 13.19
CA TYR A 220 8.28 5.00 12.32
C TYR A 220 7.71 6.26 11.65
N TYR A 221 6.91 6.07 10.59
CA TYR A 221 6.20 7.15 9.92
C TYR A 221 4.70 6.98 10.10
N ASN A 222 4.05 8.03 10.61
CA ASN A 222 2.61 8.16 10.58
C ASN A 222 2.18 8.74 9.23
N ILE A 223 1.12 8.19 8.65
CA ILE A 223 0.58 8.58 7.34
C ILE A 223 -0.85 9.06 7.53
N LYS A 224 -1.14 10.28 7.08
CA LYS A 224 -2.50 10.83 7.12
C LYS A 224 -2.92 11.47 5.80
N LEU A 225 -4.22 11.48 5.55
CA LEU A 225 -4.83 12.20 4.44
C LEU A 225 -4.81 13.71 4.72
N LYS A 226 -4.29 14.52 3.78
CA LYS A 226 -4.18 15.99 3.95
C LYS A 226 -5.23 16.77 3.17
N LYS A 227 -5.31 16.57 1.85
CA LYS A 227 -6.27 17.25 0.97
C LYS A 227 -7.05 16.19 0.21
N ILE A 228 -8.26 15.91 0.69
CA ILE A 228 -9.18 14.94 0.09
C ILE A 228 -9.99 15.66 -0.99
N PRO A 229 -9.97 15.21 -2.24
CA PRO A 229 -10.67 15.87 -3.34
C PRO A 229 -12.15 15.45 -3.37
N TRP A 230 -12.96 15.86 -2.40
CA TRP A 230 -14.39 15.54 -2.38
C TRP A 230 -15.13 16.13 -3.59
N LYS A 231 -16.10 15.39 -4.15
CA LYS A 231 -17.13 15.94 -5.04
C LYS A 231 -17.94 16.97 -4.23
N GLU A 232 -18.23 18.09 -4.88
CA GLU A 232 -19.12 19.13 -4.35
C GLU A 232 -20.53 18.56 -4.13
#